data_AF-A0A1E3B1D6-F1
#
_entry.id   AF-A0A1E3B1D6-F1
#
_cell.length_a   1.000
_cell.length_b   1.000
_cell.length_c   1.000
_cell.angle_alpha   90.00
_cell.angle_beta   90.00
_cell.angle_gamma   90.00
#
_symmetry.space_group_name_H-M   'P 1'
#
loop_
_entity.id
_entity.type
_entity.pdbx_description
1 polymer ?
#
loop_
_entity_poly.entity_id
_entity_poly.type
_entity_poly.pdbx_seq_one_letter_code
_entity_poly.pdbx_strand_id
1 'polypeptide(L)'
;MFLVDDIAEHFMDDLRCFAQNFILKNPHNHPLLRNFDSHLRYMARYYGPYCHSTIIKSLFDYVNGRILEHEMEQTQFKFPTSSRLMPMFLRTKVGAAEILVSMMWPKAVFPEETYLMRYFPAIGELVIFIDFTNDILSYYKEFVIREEKGNFVANFAETHSMSHLEVLRHMASYTPQVINSVYHMLQGQEELLKQVQTFVNGWIMLCTAHRRYYLVELFEDEGYLPPYDEDA
;
A
#
# COMPACT_ATOMS: atom_id res chain seq x y z
N MET A 1 5.87 -8.44 3.24
CA MET A 1 5.52 -7.65 2.04
C MET A 1 6.75 -6.93 1.52
N PHE A 2 7.43 -6.07 2.29
CA PHE A 2 8.69 -5.44 1.85
C PHE A 2 9.76 -6.42 1.33
N LEU A 3 9.96 -7.57 2.01
CA LEU A 3 10.88 -8.59 1.46
C LEU A 3 10.43 -9.11 0.09
N VAL A 4 9.12 -9.27 -0.15
CA VAL A 4 8.65 -9.66 -1.49
C VAL A 4 8.91 -8.52 -2.47
N ASP A 5 8.67 -7.27 -2.08
CA ASP A 5 8.94 -6.09 -2.92
C ASP A 5 10.40 -6.01 -3.37
N ASP A 6 11.34 -6.23 -2.44
CA ASP A 6 12.77 -6.01 -2.65
C ASP A 6 13.49 -7.18 -3.35
N ILE A 7 13.03 -8.43 -3.18
CA ILE A 7 13.73 -9.61 -3.71
C ILE A 7 12.88 -10.52 -4.61
N ALA A 8 11.65 -10.13 -4.98
CA ALA A 8 10.75 -10.94 -5.83
C ALA A 8 11.40 -11.42 -7.12
N GLU A 9 12.26 -10.62 -7.75
CA GLU A 9 12.97 -10.99 -8.99
C GLU A 9 13.74 -12.31 -8.87
N HIS A 10 14.24 -12.63 -7.67
CA HIS A 10 15.02 -13.85 -7.42
C HIS A 10 14.15 -15.13 -7.35
N PHE A 11 12.83 -15.00 -7.24
CA PHE A 11 11.91 -16.14 -7.11
C PHE A 11 10.59 -15.91 -7.85
N MET A 12 10.62 -15.16 -8.97
CA MET A 12 9.43 -14.75 -9.70
C MET A 12 8.57 -15.96 -10.15
N ASP A 13 9.19 -17.07 -10.55
CA ASP A 13 8.47 -18.29 -10.94
C ASP A 13 7.66 -18.90 -9.78
N ASP A 14 8.25 -18.94 -8.57
CA ASP A 14 7.53 -19.40 -7.38
C ASP A 14 6.43 -18.40 -6.98
N LEU A 15 6.68 -17.10 -7.15
CA LEU A 15 5.71 -16.04 -6.85
C LEU A 15 4.48 -16.13 -7.77
N ARG A 16 4.67 -16.44 -9.07
CA ARG A 16 3.59 -16.67 -10.04
C ARG A 16 2.59 -17.75 -9.60
N CYS A 17 3.08 -18.78 -8.91
CA CYS A 17 2.25 -19.87 -8.42
C CYS A 17 1.73 -19.66 -7.00
N PHE A 18 2.12 -18.60 -6.29
CA PHE A 18 1.85 -18.42 -4.86
C PHE A 18 0.35 -18.47 -4.53
N ALA A 19 -0.47 -17.66 -5.19
CA ALA A 19 -1.90 -17.58 -4.90
C ALA A 19 -2.61 -18.92 -5.18
N GLN A 20 -2.29 -19.57 -6.31
CA GLN A 20 -2.83 -20.88 -6.65
C GLN A 20 -2.45 -21.94 -5.61
N ASN A 21 -1.17 -21.99 -5.23
CA ASN A 21 -0.68 -22.93 -4.22
C ASN A 21 -1.31 -22.67 -2.84
N PHE A 22 -1.50 -21.41 -2.46
CA PHE A 22 -2.19 -21.05 -1.22
C PHE A 22 -3.62 -21.61 -1.19
N ILE A 23 -4.39 -21.43 -2.27
CA ILE A 23 -5.79 -21.89 -2.38
C ILE A 23 -5.86 -23.42 -2.35
N LEU A 24 -5.01 -24.08 -3.14
CA LEU A 24 -4.98 -25.54 -3.25
C LEU A 24 -4.29 -26.24 -2.07
N LYS A 25 -3.69 -25.47 -1.15
CA LYS A 25 -2.82 -25.96 -0.05
C LYS A 25 -1.64 -26.78 -0.56
N ASN A 26 -1.11 -26.43 -1.72
CA ASN A 26 0.13 -27.00 -2.23
C ASN A 26 1.33 -26.41 -1.47
N PRO A 27 2.44 -27.14 -1.34
CA PRO A 27 3.67 -26.61 -0.76
C PRO A 27 4.26 -25.50 -1.63
N HIS A 28 4.95 -24.55 -0.98
CA HIS A 28 5.79 -23.55 -1.65
C HIS A 28 7.26 -23.98 -1.62
N ASN A 29 7.95 -23.89 -2.76
CA ASN A 29 9.36 -24.22 -2.87
C ASN A 29 10.22 -23.23 -2.08
N HIS A 30 9.98 -21.92 -2.29
CA HIS A 30 10.72 -20.86 -1.64
C HIS A 30 10.37 -20.73 -0.14
N PRO A 31 11.36 -20.76 0.79
CA PRO A 31 11.12 -20.70 2.23
C PRO A 31 10.34 -19.45 2.68
N LEU A 32 10.63 -18.29 2.08
CA LEU A 32 9.91 -17.05 2.37
C LEU A 32 8.42 -17.20 2.07
N LEU A 33 8.06 -17.78 0.92
CA LEU A 33 6.66 -17.96 0.51
C LEU A 33 5.95 -18.98 1.41
N ARG A 34 6.65 -20.03 1.85
CA ARG A 34 6.13 -20.99 2.84
C ARG A 34 5.80 -20.33 4.17
N ASN A 35 6.72 -19.52 4.70
CA ASN A 35 6.49 -18.79 5.95
C ASN A 35 5.40 -17.74 5.78
N PHE A 36 5.32 -17.11 4.60
CA PHE A 36 4.31 -16.12 4.31
C PHE A 36 2.91 -16.74 4.24
N ASP A 37 2.74 -17.87 3.55
CA ASP A 37 1.51 -18.66 3.55
C ASP A 37 1.07 -19.02 4.99
N SER A 38 1.99 -19.56 5.78
CA SER A 38 1.72 -19.94 7.18
C SER A 38 1.24 -18.74 8.01
N HIS A 39 1.92 -17.60 7.87
CA HIS A 39 1.57 -16.36 8.56
C HIS A 39 0.15 -15.89 8.20
N LEU A 40 -0.19 -15.89 6.91
CA LEU A 40 -1.50 -15.44 6.44
C LEU A 40 -2.65 -16.33 6.90
N ARG A 41 -2.44 -17.64 7.00
CA ARG A 41 -3.40 -18.55 7.62
C ARG A 41 -3.52 -18.29 9.11
N TYR A 42 -2.39 -18.01 9.78
CA TYR A 42 -2.35 -17.73 11.21
C TYR A 42 -3.09 -16.43 11.58
N MET A 43 -3.11 -15.44 10.69
CA MET A 43 -3.85 -14.17 10.88
C MET A 43 -5.35 -14.34 11.15
N ALA A 44 -5.99 -15.44 10.71
CA ALA A 44 -7.39 -15.74 11.02
C ALA A 44 -7.67 -15.81 12.54
N ARG A 45 -6.63 -15.98 13.37
CA ARG A 45 -6.74 -15.93 14.83
C ARG A 45 -7.00 -14.52 15.37
N TYR A 46 -6.57 -13.47 14.66
CA TYR A 46 -6.65 -12.08 15.12
C TYR A 46 -7.73 -11.26 14.41
N TYR A 47 -8.11 -11.67 13.20
CA TYR A 47 -9.08 -10.95 12.37
C TYR A 47 -10.35 -11.76 12.17
N GLY A 48 -11.49 -11.08 12.03
CA GLY A 48 -12.76 -11.73 11.73
C GLY A 48 -12.81 -12.19 10.27
N PRO A 49 -13.85 -12.96 9.89
CA PRO A 49 -13.96 -13.51 8.54
C PRO A 49 -13.88 -12.45 7.43
N TYR A 50 -14.49 -11.27 7.61
CA TYR A 50 -14.46 -10.21 6.61
C TYR A 50 -13.05 -9.66 6.43
N CYS A 51 -12.44 -9.13 7.49
CA CYS A 51 -11.09 -8.54 7.44
C CYS A 51 -10.05 -9.58 7.00
N HIS A 52 -10.13 -10.81 7.49
CA HIS A 52 -9.20 -11.88 7.09
C HIS A 52 -9.34 -12.19 5.59
N SER A 53 -10.56 -12.33 5.07
CA SER A 53 -10.77 -12.57 3.65
C SER A 53 -10.28 -11.41 2.78
N THR A 54 -10.50 -10.17 3.22
CA THR A 54 -10.01 -8.96 2.56
C THR A 54 -8.48 -8.91 2.56
N ILE A 55 -7.81 -9.27 3.67
CA ILE A 55 -6.34 -9.38 3.74
C ILE A 55 -5.83 -10.38 2.71
N ILE A 56 -6.43 -11.58 2.62
CA ILE A 56 -6.01 -12.61 1.65
C ILE A 56 -6.25 -12.14 0.22
N LYS A 57 -7.43 -11.58 -0.09
CA LYS A 57 -7.77 -11.07 -1.41
C LYS A 57 -6.83 -9.96 -1.84
N SER A 58 -6.60 -8.97 -0.97
CA SER A 58 -5.74 -7.81 -1.26
C SER A 58 -4.29 -8.24 -1.40
N LEU A 59 -3.87 -9.29 -0.69
CA LEU A 59 -2.55 -9.87 -0.90
C LEU A 59 -2.42 -10.55 -2.27
N PHE A 60 -3.43 -11.29 -2.71
CA PHE A 60 -3.39 -11.87 -4.05
C PHE A 60 -3.34 -10.79 -5.11
N ASP A 61 -4.09 -9.70 -4.93
CA ASP A 61 -3.99 -8.52 -5.78
C ASP A 61 -2.56 -7.93 -5.77
N TYR A 62 -1.93 -7.81 -4.60
CA TYR A 62 -0.53 -7.37 -4.49
C TYR A 62 0.45 -8.29 -5.21
N VAL A 63 0.38 -9.61 -4.99
CA VAL A 63 1.24 -10.59 -5.65
C VAL A 63 1.07 -10.54 -7.17
N ASN A 64 -0.17 -10.52 -7.64
CA ASN A 64 -0.48 -10.39 -9.07
C ASN A 64 0.00 -9.05 -9.62
N GLY A 65 -0.13 -7.97 -8.85
CA GLY A 65 0.40 -6.64 -9.19
C GLY A 65 1.91 -6.66 -9.40
N ARG A 66 2.68 -7.27 -8.48
CA ARG A 66 4.14 -7.41 -8.63
C ARG A 66 4.54 -8.22 -9.86
N ILE A 67 3.79 -9.27 -10.17
CA ILE A 67 4.00 -10.03 -11.41
C ILE A 67 3.72 -9.14 -12.63
N LEU A 68 2.62 -8.37 -12.63
CA LEU A 68 2.29 -7.45 -13.72
C LEU A 68 3.37 -6.37 -13.91
N GLU A 69 3.86 -5.76 -12.83
CA GLU A 69 4.93 -4.75 -12.90
C GLU A 69 6.21 -5.36 -13.48
N HIS A 70 6.57 -6.58 -13.08
CA HIS A 70 7.70 -7.30 -13.67
C HIS A 70 7.51 -7.55 -15.17
N GLU A 71 6.35 -8.07 -15.61
CA GLU A 71 6.07 -8.28 -17.03
C GLU A 71 6.06 -6.96 -17.82
N MET A 72 5.55 -5.88 -17.23
CA MET A 72 5.57 -4.55 -17.83
C MET A 72 6.99 -4.07 -18.07
N GLU A 73 7.89 -4.26 -17.09
CA GLU A 73 9.30 -3.92 -17.24
C GLU A 73 10.00 -4.76 -18.31
N GLN A 74 9.84 -6.10 -18.27
CA GLN A 74 10.45 -7.02 -19.22
C GLN A 74 10.03 -6.76 -20.67
N THR A 75 8.79 -6.31 -20.86
CA THR A 75 8.22 -6.02 -22.19
C THR A 75 8.30 -4.54 -22.58
N GLN A 76 8.87 -3.69 -21.72
CA GLN A 76 8.87 -2.22 -21.87
C GLN A 76 7.45 -1.67 -22.13
N PHE A 77 6.45 -2.28 -21.49
CA PHE A 77 5.06 -1.95 -21.67
C PHE A 77 4.78 -0.52 -21.23
N LYS A 78 3.94 0.16 -22.00
CA LYS A 78 3.41 1.48 -21.67
C LYS A 78 1.90 1.47 -21.86
N PHE A 79 1.20 2.13 -20.96
CA PHE A 79 -0.24 2.27 -21.12
C PHE A 79 -0.55 3.11 -22.37
N PRO A 80 -1.50 2.67 -23.21
CA PRO A 80 -2.05 3.54 -24.24
C PRO A 80 -2.63 4.80 -23.60
N THR A 81 -2.51 5.96 -24.26
CA THR A 81 -3.05 7.24 -23.74
C THR A 81 -4.58 7.23 -23.57
N SER A 82 -5.28 6.31 -24.23
CA SER A 82 -6.72 6.07 -24.03
C SER A 82 -7.04 5.31 -22.73
N SER A 83 -6.05 4.69 -22.08
CA SER A 83 -6.20 3.85 -20.88
C SER A 83 -6.21 4.64 -19.58
N ARG A 84 -7.07 5.65 -19.48
CA ARG A 84 -7.08 6.62 -18.36
C ARG A 84 -7.37 6.01 -16.99
N LEU A 85 -8.19 4.95 -16.91
CA LEU A 85 -8.57 4.35 -15.63
C LEU A 85 -7.57 3.31 -15.13
N MET A 86 -6.76 2.75 -16.01
CA MET A 86 -5.90 1.61 -15.70
C MET A 86 -4.78 1.93 -14.69
N PRO A 87 -4.14 3.11 -14.71
CA PRO A 87 -3.16 3.47 -13.67
C PRO A 87 -3.76 3.45 -12.26
N MET A 88 -4.96 4.01 -12.07
CA MET A 88 -5.66 3.95 -10.78
C MET A 88 -6.04 2.52 -10.42
N PHE A 89 -6.55 1.74 -11.37
CA PHE A 89 -6.89 0.34 -11.13
C PHE A 89 -5.66 -0.51 -10.76
N LEU A 90 -4.51 -0.30 -11.41
CA LEU A 90 -3.28 -0.99 -11.07
C LEU A 90 -2.80 -0.56 -9.68
N ARG A 91 -2.89 0.73 -9.34
CA ARG A 91 -2.48 1.27 -8.03
C ARG A 91 -3.17 0.55 -6.88
N THR A 92 -4.47 0.29 -6.99
CA THR A 92 -5.23 -0.40 -5.92
C THR A 92 -4.82 -1.86 -5.74
N LYS A 93 -4.13 -2.47 -6.72
CA LYS A 93 -3.57 -3.82 -6.60
C LYS A 93 -2.19 -3.82 -5.98
N VAL A 94 -1.28 -3.00 -6.51
CA VAL A 94 0.14 -2.99 -6.10
C VAL A 94 0.36 -2.31 -4.74
N GLY A 95 -0.59 -1.49 -4.30
CA GLY A 95 -0.45 -0.70 -3.08
C GLY A 95 -0.51 -1.41 -1.74
N ALA A 96 -1.15 -2.58 -1.70
CA ALA A 96 -1.43 -3.32 -0.47
C ALA A 96 -2.18 -2.50 0.62
N ALA A 97 -2.71 -1.31 0.33
CA ALA A 97 -3.35 -0.44 1.31
C ALA A 97 -4.56 -1.09 1.98
N GLU A 98 -5.38 -1.84 1.24
CA GLU A 98 -6.56 -2.54 1.78
C GLU A 98 -6.17 -3.61 2.83
N ILE A 99 -4.95 -4.16 2.75
CA ILE A 99 -4.38 -5.04 3.80
C ILE A 99 -4.19 -4.25 5.09
N LEU A 100 -3.52 -3.09 5.00
CA LEU A 100 -3.24 -2.24 6.17
C LEU A 100 -4.53 -1.72 6.80
N VAL A 101 -5.49 -1.27 5.99
CA VAL A 101 -6.82 -0.86 6.48
C VAL A 101 -7.51 -2.01 7.20
N SER A 102 -7.49 -3.23 6.64
CA SER A 102 -8.10 -4.39 7.29
C SER A 102 -7.39 -4.78 8.60
N MET A 103 -6.07 -4.56 8.67
CA MET A 103 -5.27 -4.82 9.88
C MET A 103 -5.57 -3.86 11.04
N MET A 104 -6.20 -2.70 10.77
CA MET A 104 -6.61 -1.74 11.80
C MET A 104 -7.71 -2.26 12.73
N TRP A 105 -8.41 -3.34 12.35
CA TRP A 105 -9.61 -3.82 13.03
C TRP A 105 -9.46 -5.24 13.62
N PRO A 106 -8.59 -5.49 14.62
CA PRO A 106 -8.50 -6.79 15.28
C PRO A 106 -9.83 -7.19 15.94
N LYS A 107 -10.31 -8.42 15.74
CA LYS A 107 -11.63 -8.86 16.20
C LYS A 107 -11.80 -8.88 17.72
N ALA A 108 -10.69 -8.90 18.46
CA ALA A 108 -10.71 -8.85 19.93
C ALA A 108 -11.09 -7.45 20.47
N VAL A 109 -10.86 -6.40 19.69
CA VAL A 109 -11.16 -5.01 20.05
C VAL A 109 -12.33 -4.47 19.22
N PHE A 110 -12.37 -4.81 17.93
CA PHE A 110 -13.40 -4.38 16.98
C PHE A 110 -14.11 -5.60 16.34
N PRO A 111 -14.96 -6.33 17.07
CA PRO A 111 -15.77 -7.42 16.50
C PRO A 111 -16.57 -6.98 15.27
N GLU A 112 -16.49 -7.73 14.17
CA GLU A 112 -17.07 -7.34 12.88
C GLU A 112 -18.59 -7.19 12.95
N GLU A 113 -19.27 -8.00 13.78
CA GLU A 113 -20.72 -7.97 13.97
C GLU A 113 -21.21 -6.62 14.53
N THR A 114 -20.31 -5.90 15.23
CA THR A 114 -20.62 -4.60 15.85
C THR A 114 -20.04 -3.44 15.06
N TYR A 115 -18.83 -3.60 14.50
CA TYR A 115 -18.04 -2.49 13.99
C TYR A 115 -17.95 -2.39 12.48
N LEU A 116 -18.19 -3.48 11.73
CA LEU A 116 -17.97 -3.49 10.28
C LEU A 116 -18.70 -2.34 9.57
N MET A 117 -20.01 -2.22 9.80
CA MET A 117 -20.81 -1.17 9.17
C MET A 117 -20.50 0.24 9.69
N ARG A 118 -19.82 0.36 10.83
CA ARG A 118 -19.45 1.64 11.45
C ARG A 118 -18.22 2.26 10.79
N TYR A 119 -17.23 1.45 10.41
CA TYR A 119 -16.02 1.91 9.71
C TYR A 119 -16.10 1.74 8.18
N PHE A 120 -17.00 0.89 7.66
CA PHE A 120 -17.13 0.62 6.22
C PHE A 120 -17.15 1.87 5.32
N PRO A 121 -17.89 2.95 5.66
CA PRO A 121 -17.92 4.15 4.82
C PRO A 121 -16.56 4.82 4.60
N ALA A 122 -15.60 4.61 5.50
CA ALA A 122 -14.28 5.24 5.44
C ALA A 122 -13.21 4.40 4.71
N ILE A 123 -13.51 3.15 4.33
CA ILE A 123 -12.51 2.22 3.78
C ILE A 123 -11.90 2.77 2.49
N GLY A 124 -12.71 3.31 1.58
CA GLY A 124 -12.23 3.81 0.29
C GLY A 124 -11.23 4.94 0.44
N GLU A 125 -11.58 5.93 1.26
CA GLU A 125 -10.75 7.09 1.58
C GLU A 125 -9.47 6.69 2.32
N LEU A 126 -9.54 5.73 3.25
CA LEU A 126 -8.35 5.21 3.93
C LEU A 126 -7.39 4.53 2.96
N VAL A 127 -7.89 3.74 2.01
CA VAL A 127 -7.08 3.10 0.97
C VAL A 127 -6.37 4.16 0.11
N ILE A 128 -7.12 5.15 -0.38
CA ILE A 128 -6.54 6.25 -1.18
C ILE A 128 -5.55 7.07 -0.37
N PHE A 129 -5.83 7.36 0.91
CA PHE A 129 -4.93 8.08 1.78
C PHE A 129 -3.58 7.35 1.92
N ILE A 130 -3.60 6.05 2.20
CA ILE A 130 -2.37 5.25 2.33
C ILE A 130 -1.60 5.25 1.01
N ASP A 131 -2.29 4.98 -0.09
CA ASP A 131 -1.68 4.86 -1.40
C ASP A 131 -1.02 6.17 -1.84
N PHE A 132 -1.77 7.29 -1.81
CA PHE A 132 -1.24 8.58 -2.23
C PHE A 132 -0.21 9.14 -1.27
N THR A 133 -0.35 8.92 0.04
CA THR A 133 0.71 9.31 1.00
C THR A 133 2.00 8.56 0.69
N ASN A 134 1.93 7.28 0.30
CA ASN A 134 3.11 6.55 -0.15
C ASN A 134 3.71 7.19 -1.40
N ASP A 135 2.92 7.42 -2.45
CA ASP A 135 3.39 7.98 -3.73
C ASP A 135 3.99 9.40 -3.56
N ILE A 136 3.45 10.20 -2.64
CA ILE A 136 3.97 11.53 -2.30
C ILE A 136 5.33 11.41 -1.60
N LEU A 137 5.40 10.59 -0.54
CA LEU A 137 6.59 10.50 0.32
C LEU A 137 7.70 9.65 -0.30
N SER A 138 7.37 8.73 -1.21
CA SER A 138 8.35 7.97 -1.97
C SER A 138 8.83 8.69 -3.22
N TYR A 139 8.19 9.79 -3.64
CA TYR A 139 8.51 10.50 -4.89
C TYR A 139 10.01 10.81 -5.03
N TYR A 140 10.64 11.30 -3.97
CA TYR A 140 12.07 11.62 -3.97
C TYR A 140 12.94 10.39 -4.24
N LYS A 141 12.71 9.30 -3.49
CA LYS A 141 13.39 8.00 -3.70
C LYS A 141 13.19 7.49 -5.13
N GLU A 142 11.96 7.51 -5.64
CA GLU A 142 11.62 6.87 -6.91
C GLU A 142 12.11 7.69 -8.11
N PHE A 143 11.86 9.00 -8.14
CA PHE A 143 12.15 9.81 -9.31
C PHE A 143 13.51 10.49 -9.30
N VAL A 144 14.04 10.83 -8.12
CA VAL A 144 15.28 11.62 -8.02
C VAL A 144 16.49 10.72 -7.74
N ILE A 145 16.33 9.74 -6.84
CA ILE A 145 17.44 8.85 -6.49
C ILE A 145 17.53 7.65 -7.45
N ARG A 146 16.41 6.99 -7.73
CA ARG A 146 16.39 5.70 -8.44
C ARG A 146 15.97 5.79 -9.91
N GLU A 147 15.41 6.91 -10.34
CA GLU A 147 14.87 7.10 -11.70
C GLU A 147 13.92 5.98 -12.14
N GLU A 148 13.13 5.46 -11.19
CA GLU A 148 12.15 4.39 -11.40
C GLU A 148 11.10 4.80 -12.45
N LYS A 149 10.66 3.82 -13.23
CA LYS A 149 9.67 3.98 -14.30
C LYS A 149 8.48 3.07 -14.04
N GLY A 150 7.33 3.44 -14.60
CA GLY A 150 6.14 2.60 -14.49
C GLY A 150 5.47 2.62 -13.12
N ASN A 151 5.91 3.48 -12.19
CA ASN A 151 5.16 3.76 -10.97
C ASN A 151 3.86 4.52 -11.28
N PHE A 152 3.02 4.69 -10.27
CA PHE A 152 1.71 5.30 -10.44
C PHE A 152 1.77 6.72 -11.01
N VAL A 153 2.67 7.56 -10.50
CA VAL A 153 2.78 8.96 -10.96
C VAL A 153 3.17 9.02 -12.44
N ALA A 154 4.12 8.19 -12.87
CA ALA A 154 4.53 8.12 -14.27
C ALA A 154 3.39 7.60 -15.18
N ASN A 155 2.74 6.49 -14.79
CA ASN A 155 1.63 5.91 -15.56
C ASN A 155 0.43 6.86 -15.67
N PHE A 156 0.11 7.56 -14.58
CA PHE A 156 -1.00 8.50 -14.55
C PHE A 156 -0.70 9.73 -15.41
N ALA A 157 0.52 10.28 -15.29
CA ALA A 157 0.98 11.41 -16.09
C ALA A 157 0.91 11.11 -17.60
N GLU A 158 1.43 9.97 -18.04
CA GLU A 158 1.42 9.55 -19.45
C GLU A 158 0.00 9.40 -20.02
N THR A 159 -0.90 8.75 -19.28
CA THR A 159 -2.28 8.52 -19.73
C THR A 159 -3.18 9.77 -19.70
N HIS A 160 -2.80 10.79 -18.93
CA HIS A 160 -3.57 12.04 -18.79
C HIS A 160 -2.91 13.25 -19.47
N SER A 161 -1.76 13.07 -20.13
CA SER A 161 -0.99 14.17 -20.73
C SER A 161 -0.63 15.26 -19.72
N MET A 162 -0.23 14.83 -18.52
CA MET A 162 0.20 15.68 -17.42
C MET A 162 1.70 15.50 -17.19
N SER A 163 2.35 16.47 -16.57
CA SER A 163 3.69 16.31 -16.00
C SER A 163 3.65 15.57 -14.66
N HIS A 164 4.77 14.94 -14.26
CA HIS A 164 4.88 14.30 -12.95
C HIS A 164 4.61 15.29 -11.80
N LEU A 165 5.07 16.53 -11.94
CA LEU A 165 4.87 17.58 -10.94
C LEU A 165 3.40 17.98 -10.79
N GLU A 166 2.64 18.04 -11.88
CA GLU A 166 1.19 18.29 -11.82
C GLU A 166 0.48 17.18 -11.05
N VAL A 167 0.78 15.91 -11.36
CA VAL A 167 0.20 14.76 -10.65
C VAL A 167 0.56 14.81 -9.15
N LEU A 168 1.83 15.05 -8.81
CA LEU A 168 2.27 15.18 -7.42
C LEU A 168 1.52 16.31 -6.69
N ARG A 169 1.37 17.48 -7.32
CA ARG A 169 0.61 18.61 -6.75
C ARG A 169 -0.86 18.27 -6.50
N HIS A 170 -1.49 17.54 -7.42
CA HIS A 170 -2.87 17.07 -7.23
C HIS A 170 -2.97 16.12 -6.05
N MET A 171 -2.09 15.12 -5.95
CA MET A 171 -2.09 14.18 -4.82
C MET A 171 -1.85 14.90 -3.49
N ALA A 172 -0.86 15.79 -3.43
CA ALA A 172 -0.53 16.55 -2.23
C ALA A 172 -1.67 17.47 -1.78
N SER A 173 -2.46 18.00 -2.72
CA SER A 173 -3.63 18.83 -2.41
C SER A 173 -4.85 18.01 -2.01
N TYR A 174 -5.03 16.82 -2.60
CA TYR A 174 -6.21 15.98 -2.42
C TYR A 174 -6.12 15.07 -1.18
N THR A 175 -4.95 14.51 -0.89
CA THR A 175 -4.74 13.55 0.22
C THR A 175 -5.19 14.09 1.59
N PRO A 176 -4.93 15.37 1.96
CA PRO A 176 -5.45 15.95 3.20
C PRO A 176 -6.99 16.04 3.23
N GLN A 177 -7.63 16.27 2.09
CA GLN A 177 -9.10 16.34 1.99
C GLN A 177 -9.73 14.95 2.19
N VAL A 178 -9.09 13.92 1.63
CA VAL A 178 -9.51 12.52 1.78
C VAL A 178 -9.50 12.12 3.25
N ILE A 179 -8.41 12.38 3.98
CA ILE A 179 -8.35 12.01 5.39
C ILE A 179 -9.27 12.87 6.27
N ASN A 180 -9.48 14.13 5.93
CA ASN A 180 -10.45 14.96 6.64
C ASN A 180 -11.89 14.43 6.48
N SER A 181 -12.25 13.94 5.28
CA SER A 181 -13.55 13.27 5.06
C SER A 181 -13.71 12.04 5.95
N VAL A 182 -12.66 11.22 6.13
CA VAL A 182 -12.69 10.08 7.06
C VAL A 182 -12.99 10.53 8.49
N TYR A 183 -12.34 11.60 8.97
CA TYR A 183 -12.60 12.13 10.30
C TYR A 183 -14.04 12.62 10.48
N HIS A 184 -14.62 13.24 9.45
CA HIS A 184 -16.03 13.62 9.46
C HIS A 184 -16.98 12.42 9.46
N MET A 185 -16.69 11.36 8.68
CA MET A 185 -17.50 10.14 8.66
C MET A 185 -17.53 9.41 10.01
N LEU A 186 -16.43 9.51 10.78
CA LEU A 186 -16.29 8.87 12.08
C LEU A 186 -16.61 9.81 13.26
N GLN A 187 -17.15 11.00 12.98
CA GLN A 187 -17.55 11.93 14.03
C GLN A 187 -18.62 11.30 14.95
N GLY A 188 -18.43 11.41 16.27
CA GLY A 188 -19.29 10.77 17.27
C GLY A 188 -19.01 9.27 17.47
N GLN A 189 -17.93 8.74 16.89
CA GLN A 189 -17.45 7.37 17.07
C GLN A 189 -16.01 7.39 17.61
N GLU A 190 -15.83 7.87 18.85
CA GLU A 190 -14.51 8.28 19.38
C GLU A 190 -13.47 7.15 19.32
N GLU A 191 -13.87 5.91 19.57
CA GLU A 191 -12.99 4.74 19.51
C GLU A 191 -12.45 4.46 18.10
N LEU A 192 -13.29 4.61 17.07
CA LEU A 192 -12.90 4.43 15.67
C LEU A 192 -12.05 5.60 15.18
N LEU A 193 -12.44 6.82 15.53
CA LEU A 193 -11.70 8.02 15.19
C LEU A 193 -10.28 7.98 15.79
N LYS A 194 -10.16 7.59 17.06
CA LYS A 194 -8.86 7.41 17.72
C LYS A 194 -8.02 6.33 17.04
N GLN A 195 -8.62 5.21 16.66
CA GLN A 195 -7.92 4.14 15.95
C GLN A 195 -7.37 4.62 14.61
N VAL A 196 -8.17 5.35 13.83
CA VAL A 196 -7.73 5.94 12.55
C VAL A 196 -6.63 6.97 12.76
N GLN A 197 -6.78 7.90 13.70
CA GLN A 197 -5.76 8.91 13.98
C GLN A 197 -4.43 8.28 14.41
N THR A 198 -4.49 7.23 15.23
CA THR A 198 -3.30 6.47 15.66
C THR A 198 -2.61 5.82 14.45
N PHE A 199 -3.39 5.19 13.56
CA PHE A 199 -2.85 4.61 12.33
C PHE A 199 -2.23 5.67 11.40
N VAL A 200 -2.91 6.79 11.17
CA VAL A 200 -2.42 7.89 10.31
C VAL A 200 -1.10 8.43 10.81
N ASN A 201 -0.99 8.70 12.12
CA ASN A 201 0.25 9.18 12.71
C ASN A 201 1.37 8.14 12.58
N GLY A 202 1.07 6.87 12.84
CA GLY A 202 2.05 5.79 12.70
C GLY A 202 2.51 5.60 11.24
N TRP A 203 1.60 5.72 10.28
CA TRP A 203 1.91 5.62 8.85
C TRP A 203 2.83 6.74 8.37
N ILE A 204 2.50 7.99 8.73
CA ILE A 204 3.33 9.15 8.39
C ILE A 204 4.71 9.00 9.04
N MET A 205 4.76 8.62 10.33
CA MET A 205 6.02 8.41 11.06
C MET A 205 6.87 7.30 10.43
N LEU A 206 6.27 6.19 10.00
CA LEU A 206 6.99 5.13 9.30
C LEU A 206 7.64 5.67 8.02
N CYS A 207 6.88 6.42 7.22
CA CYS A 207 7.40 6.97 5.97
C CYS A 207 8.51 8.00 6.18
N THR A 208 8.41 8.86 7.21
CA THR A 208 9.40 9.91 7.47
C THR A 208 10.62 9.44 8.25
N ALA A 209 10.51 8.37 9.03
CA ALA A 209 11.61 7.86 9.86
C ALA A 209 12.38 6.69 9.23
N HIS A 210 11.82 5.99 8.23
CA HIS A 210 12.46 4.82 7.65
C HIS A 210 13.42 5.20 6.50
N ARG A 211 14.65 4.66 6.50
CA ARG A 211 15.71 4.99 5.51
C ARG A 211 15.32 4.78 4.06
N ARG A 212 14.43 3.81 3.82
CA ARG A 212 13.83 3.52 2.49
C ARG A 212 13.38 4.78 1.74
N TYR A 213 12.90 5.82 2.41
CA TYR A 213 12.32 7.00 1.75
C TYR A 213 13.30 8.15 1.50
N TYR A 214 14.49 8.13 2.12
CA TYR A 214 15.51 9.17 1.99
C TYR A 214 15.04 10.61 2.31
N LEU A 215 14.03 10.74 3.18
CA LEU A 215 13.45 12.05 3.52
C LEU A 215 14.30 12.84 4.50
N VAL A 216 15.10 12.18 5.34
CA VAL A 216 16.00 12.87 6.27
C VAL A 216 17.08 13.59 5.48
N GLU A 217 17.65 12.96 4.44
CA GLU A 217 18.61 13.58 3.54
C GLU A 217 17.98 14.70 2.71
N LEU A 218 16.74 14.51 2.25
CA LEU A 218 16.04 15.54 1.49
C LEU A 218 15.83 16.83 2.29
N PHE A 219 15.57 16.72 3.59
CA PHE A 219 15.25 17.84 4.48
C PHE A 219 16.36 18.15 5.49
N GLU A 220 17.60 17.77 5.19
CA GLU A 220 18.74 17.94 6.10
C GLU A 220 18.95 19.42 6.45
N ASP A 221 18.86 20.31 5.46
CA ASP A 221 19.09 21.75 5.62
C ASP A 221 17.98 22.44 6.42
N GLU A 222 16.74 21.96 6.34
CA GLU A 222 15.60 22.53 7.06
C GLU A 222 15.46 22.01 8.50
N GLY A 223 16.06 20.86 8.82
CA GLY A 223 15.95 20.23 10.14
C GLY A 223 14.51 19.79 10.48
N TYR A 224 13.70 19.49 9.46
CA TYR A 224 12.31 19.07 9.67
C TYR A 224 12.18 17.66 10.27
N LEU A 225 13.17 16.80 10.03
CA LEU A 225 13.16 15.41 10.47
C LEU A 225 14.39 15.12 11.34
N PRO A 226 14.25 14.30 12.40
CA PRO A 226 15.40 13.83 13.15
C PRO A 226 16.28 12.90 12.28
N PRO A 227 17.58 12.77 12.60
CA PRO A 227 18.45 11.79 11.95
C PRO A 227 17.88 10.37 12.04
N TYR A 228 18.26 9.53 11.08
CA TYR A 228 17.94 8.11 11.16
C TYR A 228 18.56 7.46 12.40
N ASP A 229 17.77 6.62 13.08
CA ASP A 229 18.30 5.75 14.12
C ASP A 229 19.27 4.73 13.48
N GLU A 230 20.23 4.21 14.26
CA GLU A 230 21.24 3.27 13.74
C GLU A 230 20.60 1.98 13.20
N ASP A 231 19.45 1.60 13.75
CA ASP A 231 18.68 0.39 13.45
C ASP A 231 17.50 0.60 12.46
N ALA A 232 17.31 1.82 11.93
CA ALA A 232 16.18 2.21 11.07
C ALA A 232 16.43 2.07 9.56
#